data_AF-A0A4R0KB61-F1
#
_entry.id   AF-A0A4R0KB61-F1
#
_cell.length_a   1.000
_cell.length_b   1.000
_cell.length_c   1.000
_cell.angle_alpha   90.00
_cell.angle_beta   90.00
_cell.angle_gamma   90.00
#
_symmetry.space_group_name_H-M   'P 1'
#
loop_
_entity.id
_entity.type
_entity.pdbx_description
1 polymer ?
#
loop_
_entity_poly.entity_id
_entity_poly.type
_entity_poly.pdbx_seq_one_letter_code
_entity_poly.pdbx_strand_id
1 'polypeptide(L)'
;MLWKIRTELADRPGALAELAARCGADEINILSLEVFTAEGGAVDELVVSTGVGWTAEALTALAAEAGCRSTTVRPCQADVLSDGPTRYLRAVLRLIDDPVSVDDELGNLQGFDEYTPAEWARADVLVEIAGRLAERLQETEGPRPGSGEPELRTATVDDAEAVVAMHERCSFESRTRRYHVPMPKLTARTARHLSAPAGGVSIVAIVDDAVIGMATAAPWEELGRTTMEVAVLVEDGWQGRGLGAQLLRRVIGAARNLGADRAVCVVQPENVAMLRTIEGLRMRTRVVQDSDNLMVTVALSDQSLSHAVDRPPVQYRRSRATPSHWSQPARAAGQSAREHALAALSAVQPIPGRAGSADGDGADRGGRP
;
A
#
# COMPACT_ATOMS: atom_id res chain seq x y z
N MET A 1 24.69 -19.20 -19.42
CA MET A 1 23.77 -18.10 -19.07
C MET A 1 23.22 -18.38 -17.68
N LEU A 2 22.93 -17.34 -16.90
CA LEU A 2 22.36 -17.50 -15.56
C LEU A 2 20.86 -17.29 -15.59
N TRP A 3 20.13 -18.17 -14.91
CA TRP A 3 18.68 -18.13 -14.80
C TRP A 3 18.27 -18.28 -13.34
N LYS A 4 17.29 -17.49 -12.93
CA LYS A 4 16.59 -17.66 -11.66
C LYS A 4 15.26 -18.35 -11.95
N ILE A 5 15.03 -19.47 -11.27
CA ILE A 5 13.84 -20.30 -11.41
C ILE A 5 13.13 -20.30 -10.07
N ARG A 6 11.83 -19.98 -10.04
CA ARG A 6 10.97 -20.18 -8.88
C ARG A 6 9.92 -21.21 -9.26
N THR A 7 9.75 -22.23 -8.44
CA THR A 7 8.80 -23.30 -8.73
C THR A 7 8.25 -23.92 -7.45
N GLU A 8 7.04 -24.45 -7.52
CA GLU A 8 6.46 -25.24 -6.45
C GLU A 8 6.85 -26.71 -6.62
N LEU A 9 7.52 -27.24 -5.61
CA LEU A 9 7.88 -28.64 -5.56
C LEU A 9 6.93 -29.40 -4.63
N ALA A 10 6.60 -30.63 -5.02
CA ALA A 10 5.79 -31.49 -4.16
C ALA A 10 6.55 -31.79 -2.85
N ASP A 11 5.90 -31.57 -1.72
CA ASP A 11 6.44 -31.87 -0.39
C ASP A 11 6.46 -33.39 -0.13
N ARG A 12 7.36 -34.09 -0.83
CA ARG A 12 7.62 -35.52 -0.68
C ARG A 12 9.12 -35.82 -0.83
N PRO A 13 9.64 -36.83 -0.13
CA PRO A 13 11.01 -37.28 -0.32
C PRO A 13 11.31 -37.60 -1.79
N GLY A 14 12.46 -37.11 -2.28
CA GLY A 14 12.96 -37.38 -3.62
C GLY A 14 12.53 -36.41 -4.72
N ALA A 15 11.54 -35.53 -4.48
CA ALA A 15 11.09 -34.58 -5.52
C ALA A 15 12.22 -33.68 -6.03
N LEU A 16 13.06 -33.15 -5.12
CA LEU A 16 14.20 -32.30 -5.52
C LEU A 16 15.27 -33.10 -6.26
N ALA A 17 15.43 -34.39 -5.91
CA ALA A 17 16.37 -35.27 -6.59
C ALA A 17 15.94 -35.55 -8.04
N GLU A 18 14.63 -35.69 -8.29
CA GLU A 18 14.07 -35.84 -9.64
C GLU A 18 14.38 -34.60 -10.51
N LEU A 19 14.19 -33.40 -9.96
CA LEU A 19 14.54 -32.15 -10.64
C LEU A 19 16.06 -32.03 -10.90
N ALA A 20 16.88 -32.26 -9.87
CA ALA A 20 18.33 -32.17 -9.96
C ALA A 20 18.91 -33.17 -10.96
N ALA A 21 18.37 -34.40 -11.02
CA ALA A 21 18.79 -35.41 -11.98
C ALA A 21 18.51 -35.00 -13.43
N ARG A 22 17.35 -34.37 -13.69
CA ARG A 22 17.03 -33.82 -15.02
C ARG A 22 17.94 -32.67 -15.41
N CYS A 23 18.18 -31.72 -14.50
CA CYS A 23 19.17 -30.67 -14.72
C CYS A 23 20.54 -31.26 -15.06
N GLY A 24 20.98 -32.28 -14.33
CA GLY A 24 22.26 -32.95 -14.59
C GLY A 24 22.34 -33.66 -15.95
N ALA A 25 21.24 -34.28 -16.41
CA ALA A 25 21.19 -34.93 -17.72
C ALA A 25 21.37 -33.94 -18.89
N ASP A 26 20.97 -32.69 -18.68
CA ASP A 26 21.00 -31.60 -19.66
C ASP A 26 22.17 -30.61 -19.45
N GLU A 27 23.16 -30.99 -18.62
CA GLU A 27 24.33 -30.17 -18.26
C GLU A 27 23.98 -28.79 -17.65
N ILE A 28 22.84 -28.71 -16.96
CA ILE A 28 22.40 -27.54 -16.22
C ILE A 28 22.96 -27.61 -14.80
N ASN A 29 23.81 -26.65 -14.45
CA ASN A 29 24.42 -26.59 -13.12
C ASN A 29 23.56 -25.76 -12.15
N ILE A 30 23.14 -26.34 -11.03
CA ILE A 30 22.44 -25.61 -9.95
C ILE A 30 23.50 -24.95 -9.07
N LEU A 31 23.51 -23.61 -9.06
CA LEU A 31 24.50 -22.80 -8.33
C LEU A 31 24.02 -22.39 -6.93
N SER A 32 22.71 -22.25 -6.75
CA SER A 32 22.09 -21.91 -5.47
C SER A 32 20.68 -22.49 -5.41
N LEU A 33 20.24 -22.83 -4.20
CA LEU A 33 18.90 -23.29 -3.88
C LEU A 33 18.44 -22.65 -2.57
N GLU A 34 17.33 -21.93 -2.60
CA GLU A 34 16.60 -21.45 -1.42
C GLU A 34 15.22 -22.10 -1.40
N VAL A 35 14.80 -22.56 -0.22
CA VAL A 35 13.51 -23.26 -0.03
C VAL A 35 12.64 -22.43 0.91
N PHE A 36 11.43 -22.11 0.47
CA PHE A 36 10.44 -21.37 1.23
C PHE A 36 9.22 -22.25 1.52
N THR A 37 8.73 -22.19 2.76
CA THR A 37 7.48 -22.87 3.14
C THR A 37 6.27 -22.06 2.67
N ALA A 38 5.32 -22.71 2.00
CA ALA A 38 4.04 -22.14 1.59
C ALA A 38 2.87 -23.06 2.01
N GLU A 39 1.64 -22.53 2.01
CA GLU A 39 0.44 -23.30 2.44
C GLU A 39 0.19 -24.57 1.61
N GLY A 40 0.65 -24.61 0.35
CA GLY A 40 0.47 -25.74 -0.58
C GLY A 40 1.70 -26.65 -0.77
N GLY A 41 2.80 -26.41 -0.03
CA GLY A 41 4.06 -27.16 -0.15
C GLY A 41 5.30 -26.27 -0.04
N ALA A 42 6.40 -26.68 -0.68
CA ALA A 42 7.64 -25.91 -0.74
C ALA A 42 7.73 -25.11 -2.04
N VAL A 43 8.09 -23.84 -1.94
CA VAL A 43 8.47 -22.98 -3.06
C VAL A 43 9.99 -22.94 -3.10
N ASP A 44 10.56 -23.48 -4.17
CA ASP A 44 12.00 -23.56 -4.37
C ASP A 44 12.43 -22.46 -5.34
N GLU A 45 13.47 -21.72 -4.96
CA GLU A 45 14.20 -20.82 -5.83
C GLU A 45 15.57 -21.39 -6.17
N LEU A 46 15.80 -21.63 -7.46
CA LEU A 46 17.07 -22.12 -7.98
C LEU A 46 17.75 -21.03 -8.80
N VAL A 47 19.06 -20.88 -8.63
CA VAL A 47 19.90 -20.18 -9.60
C VAL A 47 20.64 -21.24 -10.39
N VAL A 48 20.47 -21.26 -11.70
CA VAL A 48 21.08 -22.26 -12.58
C VAL A 48 21.96 -21.61 -13.63
N SER A 49 23.04 -22.31 -14.01
CA SER A 49 23.87 -21.97 -15.16
C SER A 49 23.63 -22.99 -16.27
N THR A 50 23.31 -22.47 -17.45
CA THR A 50 23.06 -23.28 -18.65
C THR A 50 24.11 -22.99 -19.74
N GLY A 51 24.23 -23.92 -20.69
CA GLY A 51 24.88 -23.67 -21.98
C GLY A 51 24.15 -22.62 -22.84
N VAL A 52 24.69 -22.36 -24.03
CA VAL A 52 24.08 -21.45 -25.02
C VAL A 52 22.84 -22.11 -25.64
N GLY A 53 21.78 -21.34 -25.90
CA GLY A 53 20.58 -21.82 -26.59
C GLY A 53 19.41 -22.22 -25.69
N TRP A 54 19.61 -22.28 -24.37
CA TRP A 54 18.52 -22.45 -23.41
C TRP A 54 17.62 -21.21 -23.35
N THR A 55 16.32 -21.44 -23.31
CA THR A 55 15.29 -20.39 -23.18
C THR A 55 14.51 -20.57 -21.87
N ALA A 56 13.82 -19.51 -21.44
CA ALA A 56 12.92 -19.58 -20.28
C ALA A 56 11.83 -20.64 -20.47
N GLU A 57 11.30 -20.77 -21.69
CA GLU A 57 10.30 -21.77 -22.06
C GLU A 57 10.84 -23.21 -21.91
N ALA A 58 12.07 -23.46 -22.37
CA ALA A 58 12.71 -24.78 -22.25
C ALA A 58 12.95 -25.17 -20.79
N LEU A 59 13.44 -24.22 -19.96
CA LEU A 59 13.62 -24.45 -18.52
C LEU A 59 12.29 -24.67 -17.79
N THR A 60 11.23 -23.95 -18.20
CA THR A 60 9.88 -24.13 -17.66
C THR A 60 9.34 -25.52 -18.00
N ALA A 61 9.52 -25.98 -19.24
CA ALA A 61 9.14 -27.32 -19.67
C ALA A 61 9.89 -28.41 -18.89
N LEU A 62 11.21 -28.26 -18.71
CA LEU A 62 12.03 -29.18 -17.91
C LEU A 62 11.52 -29.29 -16.47
N ALA A 63 11.19 -28.16 -15.83
CA ALA A 63 10.63 -28.15 -14.49
C ALA A 63 9.25 -28.84 -14.43
N ALA A 64 8.38 -28.61 -15.42
CA ALA A 64 7.07 -29.26 -15.50
C ALA A 64 7.20 -30.78 -15.67
N GLU A 65 8.14 -31.25 -16.48
CA GLU A 65 8.42 -32.69 -16.63
C GLU A 65 9.03 -33.34 -15.38
N ALA A 66 9.66 -32.54 -14.52
CA ALA A 66 10.09 -32.95 -13.17
C ALA A 66 8.93 -32.95 -12.15
N GLY A 67 7.71 -32.60 -12.57
CA GLY A 67 6.53 -32.55 -11.71
C GLY A 67 6.38 -31.26 -10.90
N CYS A 68 7.18 -30.22 -11.21
CA CYS A 68 7.06 -28.92 -10.56
C CYS A 68 5.86 -28.13 -11.11
N ARG A 69 5.29 -27.25 -10.30
CA ARG A 69 4.13 -26.41 -10.66
C ARG A 69 4.47 -24.93 -10.50
N SER A 70 3.62 -24.07 -11.05
CA SER A 70 3.72 -22.60 -10.89
C SER A 70 5.12 -22.05 -11.22
N THR A 71 5.79 -22.66 -12.21
CA THR A 71 7.18 -22.34 -12.53
C THR A 71 7.29 -20.99 -13.23
N THR A 72 8.14 -20.12 -12.69
CA THR A 72 8.54 -18.86 -13.31
C THR A 72 10.05 -18.87 -13.53
N VAL A 73 10.49 -18.52 -14.75
CA VAL A 73 11.91 -18.51 -15.12
C VAL A 73 12.29 -17.12 -15.64
N ARG A 74 13.42 -16.60 -15.16
CA ARG A 74 13.93 -15.27 -15.53
C ARG A 74 15.43 -15.31 -15.76
N PRO A 75 15.98 -14.54 -16.72
CA PRO A 75 17.42 -14.31 -16.77
C PRO A 75 17.87 -13.53 -15.53
N CYS A 76 19.08 -13.80 -15.03
CA CYS A 76 19.67 -13.06 -13.91
C CYS A 76 21.17 -12.79 -14.12
N GLN A 77 21.74 -11.93 -13.27
CA GLN A 77 23.17 -11.63 -13.24
C GLN A 77 23.84 -12.33 -12.04
N ALA A 78 25.18 -12.26 -11.95
CA ALA A 78 25.93 -12.99 -10.91
C ALA A 78 25.72 -12.45 -9.47
N ASP A 79 25.12 -11.27 -9.32
CA ASP A 79 24.79 -10.66 -8.04
C ASP A 79 23.79 -11.49 -7.20
N VAL A 80 22.89 -12.24 -7.87
CA VAL A 80 21.93 -13.14 -7.20
C VAL A 80 22.59 -14.38 -6.56
N LEU A 81 23.88 -14.62 -6.82
CA LEU A 81 24.64 -15.72 -6.20
C LEU A 81 25.03 -15.41 -4.75
N SER A 82 24.92 -14.15 -4.33
CA SER A 82 24.99 -13.83 -2.90
C SER A 82 23.73 -14.35 -2.21
N ASP A 83 23.88 -15.09 -1.13
CA ASP A 83 22.76 -15.61 -0.35
C ASP A 83 21.81 -14.49 0.09
N GLY A 84 20.52 -14.82 0.23
CA GLY A 84 19.50 -13.87 0.70
C GLY A 84 19.96 -13.04 1.90
N PRO A 85 20.32 -13.65 3.05
CA PRO A 85 20.76 -12.92 4.24
C PRO A 85 21.85 -11.87 3.98
N THR A 86 22.90 -12.22 3.24
CA THR A 86 23.99 -11.28 2.89
C THR A 86 23.47 -10.09 2.07
N ARG A 87 22.52 -10.31 1.14
CA ARG A 87 21.93 -9.23 0.34
C ARG A 87 21.11 -8.26 1.19
N TYR A 88 20.30 -8.76 2.14
CA TYR A 88 19.56 -7.90 3.06
C TYR A 88 20.49 -7.09 3.98
N LEU A 89 21.57 -7.69 4.50
CA LEU A 89 22.56 -6.95 5.31
C LEU A 89 23.25 -5.85 4.52
N ARG A 90 23.56 -6.07 3.24
CA ARG A 90 24.10 -5.02 2.36
C ARG A 90 23.09 -3.92 2.08
N ALA A 91 21.81 -4.25 1.92
CA ALA A 91 20.76 -3.24 1.80
C ALA A 91 20.66 -2.39 3.07
N VAL A 92 20.74 -3.00 4.27
CA VAL A 92 20.82 -2.26 5.54
C VAL A 92 22.01 -1.30 5.56
N LEU A 93 23.20 -1.72 5.12
CA LEU A 93 24.36 -0.83 5.06
C LEU A 93 24.12 0.38 4.14
N ARG A 94 23.45 0.20 3.00
CA ARG A 94 23.08 1.33 2.11
C ARG A 94 22.04 2.25 2.74
N LEU A 95 21.07 1.68 3.45
CA LEU A 95 20.05 2.45 4.16
C LEU A 95 20.60 3.26 5.33
N ILE A 96 21.75 2.89 5.90
CA ILE A 96 22.43 3.74 6.89
C ILE A 96 22.86 5.07 6.27
N ASP A 97 23.31 5.04 5.01
CA ASP A 97 23.76 6.22 4.28
C ASP A 97 22.60 7.00 3.65
N ASP A 98 21.59 6.30 3.13
CA ASP A 98 20.38 6.89 2.55
C ASP A 98 19.12 6.11 2.96
N PRO A 99 18.50 6.44 4.10
CA PRO A 99 17.32 5.72 4.58
C PRO A 99 16.08 5.88 3.70
N VAL A 100 16.04 6.92 2.85
CA VAL A 100 14.86 7.18 2.03
C VAL A 100 14.85 6.40 0.70
N SER A 101 15.92 5.67 0.42
CA SER A 101 16.09 4.78 -0.74
C SER A 101 15.46 3.39 -0.56
N VAL A 102 14.72 3.14 0.52
CA VAL A 102 14.21 1.80 0.85
C VAL A 102 13.36 1.15 -0.23
N ASP A 103 12.56 1.93 -0.96
CA ASP A 103 11.77 1.40 -2.07
C ASP A 103 12.65 0.89 -3.22
N ASP A 104 13.74 1.61 -3.52
CA ASP A 104 14.72 1.20 -4.54
C ASP A 104 15.50 -0.03 -4.08
N GLU A 105 15.87 -0.09 -2.80
CA GLU A 105 16.55 -1.23 -2.20
C GLU A 105 15.67 -2.49 -2.21
N LEU A 106 14.38 -2.37 -1.88
CA LEU A 106 13.44 -3.49 -1.99
C LEU A 106 13.28 -3.93 -3.45
N GLY A 107 13.20 -2.99 -4.39
CA GLY A 107 13.19 -3.31 -5.83
C GLY A 107 14.41 -4.10 -6.28
N ASN A 108 15.60 -3.74 -5.78
CA ASN A 108 16.84 -4.46 -6.07
C ASN A 108 16.93 -5.85 -5.41
N LEU A 109 16.29 -6.02 -4.25
CA LEU A 109 16.19 -7.31 -3.57
C LEU A 109 15.14 -8.23 -4.23
N GLN A 110 14.17 -7.64 -4.92
CA GLN A 110 13.09 -8.38 -5.58
C GLN A 110 13.60 -9.16 -6.79
N GLY A 111 13.64 -10.49 -6.65
CA GLY A 111 13.94 -11.40 -7.76
C GLY A 111 12.70 -11.82 -8.56
N PHE A 112 11.51 -11.77 -7.95
CA PHE A 112 10.24 -12.19 -8.54
C PHE A 112 9.10 -11.21 -8.25
N ASP A 113 8.08 -11.18 -9.12
CA ASP A 113 6.97 -10.20 -9.04
C ASP A 113 6.10 -10.40 -7.81
N GLU A 114 6.05 -11.63 -7.29
CA GLU A 114 5.37 -11.99 -6.05
C GLU A 114 6.37 -12.32 -4.95
N TYR A 115 6.09 -11.87 -3.73
CA TYR A 115 6.88 -12.16 -2.54
C TYR A 115 6.32 -13.41 -1.84
N THR A 116 7.20 -14.31 -1.43
CA THR A 116 6.87 -15.35 -0.44
C THR A 116 6.61 -14.72 0.94
N PRO A 117 5.93 -15.41 1.86
CA PRO A 117 5.71 -14.89 3.23
C PRO A 117 7.01 -14.50 3.94
N ALA A 118 8.08 -15.28 3.75
CA ALA A 118 9.39 -14.99 4.34
C ALA A 118 10.05 -13.75 3.73
N GLU A 119 9.90 -13.52 2.43
CA GLU A 119 10.39 -12.31 1.77
C GLU A 119 9.60 -11.09 2.24
N TRP A 120 8.27 -11.20 2.39
CA TRP A 120 7.45 -10.15 2.97
C TRP A 120 7.91 -9.76 4.38
N ALA A 121 8.17 -10.75 5.24
CA ALA A 121 8.65 -10.50 6.60
C ALA A 121 10.00 -9.77 6.61
N ARG A 122 10.92 -10.12 5.71
CA ARG A 122 12.22 -9.43 5.62
C ARG A 122 12.10 -8.01 5.06
N ALA A 123 11.24 -7.81 4.05
CA ALA A 123 10.96 -6.50 3.50
C ALA A 123 10.37 -5.56 4.56
N ASP A 124 9.42 -6.06 5.35
CA ASP A 124 8.79 -5.30 6.45
C ASP A 124 9.83 -4.81 7.47
N VAL A 125 10.74 -5.71 7.90
CA VAL A 125 11.84 -5.36 8.80
C VAL A 125 12.80 -4.34 8.16
N LEU A 126 13.06 -4.43 6.85
CA LEU A 126 13.93 -3.47 6.17
C LEU A 126 13.32 -2.06 6.14
N VAL A 127 12.00 -1.95 5.93
CA VAL A 127 11.29 -0.67 6.01
C VAL A 127 11.28 -0.13 7.44
N GLU A 128 11.16 -0.99 8.44
CA GLU A 128 11.31 -0.59 9.85
C GLU A 128 12.71 -0.01 10.14
N ILE A 129 13.76 -0.68 9.69
CA ILE A 129 15.14 -0.20 9.85
C ILE A 129 15.32 1.16 9.17
N ALA A 130 14.87 1.29 7.91
CA ALA A 130 14.95 2.53 7.15
C ALA A 130 14.22 3.68 7.85
N GLY A 131 13.00 3.44 8.36
CA GLY A 131 12.22 4.44 9.09
C GLY A 131 12.95 4.97 10.32
N ARG A 132 13.52 4.07 11.13
CA ARG A 132 14.28 4.44 12.34
C ARG A 132 15.59 5.16 12.04
N LEU A 133 16.24 4.85 10.91
CA LEU A 133 17.44 5.56 10.47
C LEU A 133 17.08 6.96 9.97
N ALA A 134 15.99 7.11 9.21
CA ALA A 134 15.49 8.40 8.74
C ALA A 134 15.21 9.35 9.92
N GLU A 135 14.54 8.86 10.97
CA GLU A 135 14.29 9.64 12.18
C GLU A 135 15.57 10.17 12.84
N ARG A 136 16.62 9.34 12.92
CA ARG A 136 17.89 9.75 13.53
C ARG A 136 18.60 10.86 12.76
N LEU A 137 18.43 10.88 11.44
CA LEU A 137 19.03 11.89 10.58
C LEU A 137 18.18 13.17 10.49
N GLN A 138 16.88 13.05 10.74
CA GLN A 138 15.92 14.16 10.71
C GLN A 138 15.81 14.83 12.08
N GLU A 139 16.74 15.74 12.39
CA GLU A 139 16.46 16.82 13.33
C GLU A 139 15.54 17.86 12.64
N THR A 140 14.28 17.49 12.41
CA THR A 140 13.33 18.43 11.81
C THR A 140 12.87 19.41 12.88
N GLU A 141 13.35 20.65 12.81
CA GLU A 141 12.90 21.75 13.67
C GLU A 141 11.38 21.91 13.60
N GLY A 142 10.74 21.89 14.76
CA GLY A 142 9.31 22.10 14.94
C GLY A 142 9.05 22.67 16.33
N PRO A 143 7.83 23.18 16.59
CA PRO A 143 7.48 23.71 17.89
C PRO A 143 7.63 22.62 18.95
N ARG A 144 8.39 22.94 20.00
CA ARG A 144 8.59 22.00 21.10
C ARG A 144 7.43 22.11 22.07
N PRO A 145 6.99 21.00 22.69
CA PRO A 145 6.47 21.01 24.04
C PRO A 145 6.64 22.26 24.91
N GLY A 146 5.59 23.09 25.01
CA GLY A 146 5.58 24.30 25.85
C GLY A 146 6.01 25.58 25.14
N SER A 147 6.26 25.54 23.83
CA SER A 147 6.44 26.76 23.00
C SER A 147 5.13 27.53 22.80
N GLY A 148 3.98 26.88 22.96
CA GLY A 148 2.65 27.48 22.88
C GLY A 148 1.55 26.50 23.32
N GLU A 149 0.32 27.00 23.47
CA GLU A 149 -0.85 26.17 23.72
C GLU A 149 -1.44 25.65 22.38
N PRO A 150 -1.65 24.33 22.22
CA PRO A 150 -2.23 23.79 20.99
C PRO A 150 -3.65 24.29 20.73
N GLU A 151 -3.87 24.91 19.57
CA GLU A 151 -5.19 25.24 19.07
C GLU A 151 -5.73 24.10 18.21
N LEU A 152 -6.97 23.65 18.46
CA LEU A 152 -7.63 22.62 17.67
C LEU A 152 -8.66 23.24 16.71
N ARG A 153 -8.51 23.00 15.41
CA ARG A 153 -9.46 23.42 14.38
C ARG A 153 -9.75 22.32 13.37
N THR A 154 -10.85 22.48 12.64
CA THR A 154 -11.15 21.64 11.48
C THR A 154 -10.07 21.86 10.42
N ALA A 155 -9.59 20.76 9.85
CA ALA A 155 -8.60 20.79 8.79
C ALA A 155 -9.25 21.09 7.42
N THR A 156 -8.49 21.70 6.52
CA THR A 156 -8.86 21.91 5.13
C THR A 156 -7.85 21.24 4.20
N VAL A 157 -8.12 21.24 2.89
CA VAL A 157 -7.14 20.74 1.91
C VAL A 157 -5.83 21.53 1.91
N ASP A 158 -5.82 22.76 2.42
CA ASP A 158 -4.65 23.63 2.48
C ASP A 158 -3.67 23.21 3.58
N ASP A 159 -4.14 22.43 4.57
CA ASP A 159 -3.29 21.88 5.64
C ASP A 159 -2.41 20.72 5.16
N ALA A 160 -2.55 20.26 3.92
CA ALA A 160 -1.89 19.05 3.43
C ALA A 160 -0.36 19.12 3.54
N GLU A 161 0.25 20.27 3.25
CA GLU A 161 1.70 20.46 3.37
C GLU A 161 2.15 20.40 4.83
N ALA A 162 1.43 21.08 5.73
CA ALA A 162 1.71 21.04 7.17
C ALA A 162 1.51 19.64 7.77
N VAL A 163 0.55 18.87 7.26
CA VAL A 163 0.33 17.47 7.64
C VAL A 163 1.46 16.56 7.16
N VAL A 164 2.03 16.79 5.97
CA VAL A 164 3.24 16.08 5.51
C VAL A 164 4.41 16.39 6.44
N ALA A 165 4.64 17.67 6.76
CA ALA A 165 5.73 18.07 7.66
C ALA A 165 5.56 17.49 9.08
N MET A 166 4.34 17.48 9.61
CA MET A 166 4.02 16.84 10.89
C MET A 166 4.27 15.33 10.85
N HIS A 167 3.86 14.67 9.76
CA HIS A 167 4.11 13.25 9.56
C HIS A 167 5.61 12.97 9.57
N GLU A 168 6.41 13.75 8.85
CA GLU A 168 7.88 13.66 8.80
C GLU A 168 8.57 13.88 10.15
N ARG A 169 7.94 14.61 11.08
CA ARG A 169 8.43 14.75 12.47
C ARG A 169 8.05 13.60 13.39
N CYS A 170 7.00 12.84 13.07
CA CYS A 170 6.57 11.69 13.89
C CYS A 170 7.56 10.53 13.77
N SER A 171 7.77 9.76 14.83
CA SER A 171 8.54 8.52 14.76
C SER A 171 7.88 7.47 13.87
N PHE A 172 8.67 6.54 13.35
CA PHE A 172 8.23 5.35 12.64
C PHE A 172 7.26 4.53 13.47
N GLU A 173 7.48 4.43 14.78
CA GLU A 173 6.56 3.74 15.68
C GLU A 173 5.20 4.44 15.72
N SER A 174 5.17 5.77 15.85
CA SER A 174 3.93 6.56 15.81
C SER A 174 3.21 6.44 14.46
N ARG A 175 3.94 6.46 13.34
CA ARG A 175 3.39 6.26 11.98
C ARG A 175 2.84 4.84 11.80
N THR A 176 3.61 3.81 12.18
CA THR A 176 3.20 2.40 12.05
C THR A 176 1.98 2.08 12.92
N ARG A 177 1.88 2.66 14.11
CA ARG A 177 0.67 2.60 14.95
C ARG A 177 -0.54 3.28 14.32
N ARG A 178 -0.33 4.36 13.56
CA ARG A 178 -1.38 5.11 12.87
C ARG A 178 -1.89 4.42 11.60
N TYR A 179 -1.00 3.74 10.87
CA TYR A 179 -1.29 3.20 9.55
C TYR A 179 -1.29 1.66 9.49
N HIS A 180 -0.91 0.96 10.56
CA HIS A 180 -0.83 -0.52 10.62
C HIS A 180 0.07 -1.15 9.54
N VAL A 181 0.87 -0.33 8.87
CA VAL A 181 1.89 -0.69 7.89
C VAL A 181 3.04 0.30 8.04
N PRO A 182 4.27 -0.10 7.67
CA PRO A 182 5.37 0.84 7.51
C PRO A 182 5.00 1.94 6.51
N MET A 183 4.95 3.19 6.96
CA MET A 183 4.62 4.35 6.13
C MET A 183 5.73 5.41 6.29
N PRO A 184 6.87 5.27 5.59
CA PRO A 184 8.00 6.17 5.77
C PRO A 184 7.71 7.58 5.24
N LYS A 185 6.94 7.72 4.16
CA LYS A 185 6.61 9.00 3.52
C LYS A 185 5.12 9.15 3.28
N LEU A 186 4.64 10.38 3.38
CA LEU A 186 3.26 10.74 3.07
C LEU A 186 3.21 11.50 1.74
N THR A 187 2.51 10.97 0.74
CA THR A 187 2.36 11.71 -0.54
C THR A 187 1.45 12.93 -0.37
N ALA A 188 1.68 13.98 -1.14
CA ALA A 188 0.81 15.18 -1.13
C ALA A 188 -0.65 14.89 -1.50
N ARG A 189 -0.90 13.83 -2.29
CA ARG A 189 -2.26 13.36 -2.60
C ARG A 189 -2.91 12.73 -1.37
N THR A 190 -2.20 11.84 -0.70
CA THR A 190 -2.65 11.21 0.54
C THR A 190 -2.90 12.25 1.63
N ALA A 191 -1.98 13.20 1.81
CA ALA A 191 -2.13 14.26 2.81
C ALA A 191 -3.38 15.12 2.57
N ARG A 192 -3.70 15.47 1.32
CA ARG A 192 -4.96 16.16 0.98
C ARG A 192 -6.19 15.34 1.35
N HIS A 193 -6.17 14.03 1.07
CA HIS A 193 -7.29 13.15 1.42
C HIS A 193 -7.45 12.98 2.94
N LEU A 194 -6.35 12.92 3.69
CA LEU A 194 -6.37 12.88 5.14
C LEU A 194 -6.84 14.20 5.75
N SER A 195 -6.49 15.34 5.14
CA SER A 195 -6.87 16.66 5.65
C SER A 195 -8.34 16.98 5.39
N ALA A 196 -8.90 16.51 4.28
CA ALA A 196 -10.32 16.68 3.94
C ALA A 196 -10.91 15.39 3.34
N PRO A 197 -11.22 14.37 4.16
CA PRO A 197 -11.76 13.10 3.68
C PRO A 197 -13.17 13.28 3.11
N ALA A 198 -13.46 12.57 2.02
CA ALA A 198 -14.79 12.61 1.39
C ALA A 198 -15.86 12.04 2.35
N GLY A 199 -16.88 12.85 2.66
CA GLY A 199 -17.94 12.46 3.61
C GLY A 199 -17.47 12.35 5.06
N GLY A 200 -16.26 12.83 5.37
CA GLY A 200 -15.67 12.79 6.70
C GLY A 200 -15.25 14.17 7.19
N VAL A 201 -14.43 14.18 8.24
CA VAL A 201 -13.88 15.39 8.85
C VAL A 201 -12.54 15.10 9.50
N SER A 202 -11.61 16.03 9.40
CA SER A 202 -10.35 15.99 10.14
C SER A 202 -10.21 17.21 11.04
N ILE A 203 -9.55 17.00 12.17
CA ILE A 203 -9.19 18.01 13.15
C ILE A 203 -7.67 18.03 13.24
N VAL A 204 -7.06 19.21 13.14
CA VAL A 204 -5.63 19.42 13.37
C VAL A 204 -5.42 20.18 14.67
N ALA A 205 -4.31 19.88 15.35
CA ALA A 205 -3.78 20.64 16.46
C ALA A 205 -2.57 21.44 15.97
N ILE A 206 -2.52 22.74 16.27
CA ILE A 206 -1.54 23.67 15.71
C ILE A 206 -0.88 24.47 16.83
N VAL A 207 0.43 24.72 16.68
CA VAL A 207 1.21 25.66 17.48
C VAL A 207 2.11 26.44 16.52
N ASP A 208 2.08 27.76 16.58
CA ASP A 208 2.89 28.66 15.72
C ASP A 208 2.80 28.28 14.22
N ASP A 209 1.57 28.10 13.72
CA ASP A 209 1.23 27.66 12.35
C ASP A 209 1.69 26.25 11.95
N ALA A 210 2.41 25.53 12.82
CA ALA A 210 2.80 24.15 12.58
C ALA A 210 1.78 23.17 13.16
N VAL A 211 1.32 22.22 12.32
CA VAL A 211 0.50 21.09 12.77
C VAL A 211 1.34 20.16 13.62
N ILE A 212 0.89 19.84 14.84
CA ILE A 212 1.57 18.95 15.80
C ILE A 212 0.80 17.65 16.07
N GLY A 213 -0.41 17.54 15.50
CA GLY A 213 -1.24 16.35 15.58
C GLY A 213 -2.49 16.48 14.73
N MET A 214 -3.10 15.34 14.40
CA MET A 214 -4.29 15.25 13.57
C MET A 214 -5.16 14.08 14.02
N ALA A 215 -6.48 14.25 13.93
CA ALA A 215 -7.45 13.17 14.00
C ALA A 215 -8.40 13.23 12.81
N THR A 216 -8.68 12.08 12.23
CA THR A 216 -9.52 11.93 11.04
C THR A 216 -10.70 11.02 11.36
N ALA A 217 -11.90 11.40 10.94
CA ALA A 217 -13.07 10.55 10.87
C ALA A 217 -13.53 10.45 9.42
N ALA A 218 -13.59 9.24 8.86
CA ALA A 218 -14.02 9.01 7.47
C ALA A 218 -15.06 7.88 7.40
N PRO A 219 -16.01 7.92 6.45
CA PRO A 219 -17.01 6.85 6.30
C PRO A 219 -16.36 5.47 6.13
N TRP A 220 -16.88 4.48 6.85
CA TRP A 220 -16.53 3.07 6.65
C TRP A 220 -17.59 2.41 5.78
N GLU A 221 -17.39 2.43 4.45
CA GLU A 221 -18.43 2.05 3.47
C GLU A 221 -19.04 0.66 3.72
N GLU A 222 -18.23 -0.31 4.13
CA GLU A 222 -18.60 -1.72 4.34
C GLU A 222 -19.37 -1.96 5.64
N LEU A 223 -19.28 -1.05 6.61
CA LEU A 223 -20.08 -1.09 7.85
C LEU A 223 -21.34 -0.22 7.75
N GLY A 224 -21.40 0.65 6.74
CA GLY A 224 -22.56 1.46 6.38
C GLY A 224 -22.31 2.96 6.60
N ARG A 225 -23.18 3.78 6.01
CA ARG A 225 -23.03 5.25 5.95
C ARG A 225 -23.06 5.97 7.31
N THR A 226 -23.53 5.30 8.37
CA THR A 226 -23.56 5.85 9.74
C THR A 226 -22.34 5.47 10.57
N THR A 227 -21.41 4.67 10.02
CA THR A 227 -20.17 4.28 10.70
C THR A 227 -19.00 5.09 10.16
N MET A 228 -18.22 5.68 11.06
CA MET A 228 -16.97 6.36 10.68
C MET A 228 -15.74 5.69 11.30
N GLU A 229 -14.73 5.44 10.48
CA GLU A 229 -13.38 5.08 10.94
C GLU A 229 -12.72 6.33 11.54
N VAL A 230 -12.20 6.21 12.75
CA VAL A 230 -11.50 7.28 13.46
C VAL A 230 -10.06 6.87 13.73
N ALA A 231 -9.12 7.77 13.43
CA ALA A 231 -7.71 7.54 13.69
C ALA A 231 -6.98 8.84 14.06
N VAL A 232 -5.93 8.73 14.87
CA VAL A 232 -5.24 9.86 15.51
C VAL A 232 -3.73 9.69 15.36
N LEU A 233 -3.03 10.77 15.00
CA LEU A 233 -1.57 10.88 14.99
C LEU A 233 -1.16 12.12 15.77
N VAL A 234 -0.16 12.01 16.65
CA VAL A 234 0.38 13.12 17.44
C VAL A 234 1.89 12.98 17.45
N GLU A 235 2.60 14.08 17.19
CA GLU A 235 4.06 14.11 17.28
C GLU A 235 4.56 13.67 18.66
N ASP A 236 5.64 12.89 18.68
CA ASP A 236 6.12 12.17 19.86
C ASP A 236 6.38 13.07 21.06
N GLY A 237 6.97 14.25 20.85
CA GLY A 237 7.21 15.24 21.92
C GLY A 237 5.91 15.75 22.57
N TRP A 238 4.81 15.79 21.81
CA TRP A 238 3.50 16.27 22.26
C TRP A 238 2.61 15.18 22.86
N GLN A 239 3.05 13.91 22.84
CA GLN A 239 2.34 12.79 23.45
C GLN A 239 2.39 12.84 25.00
N GLY A 240 1.52 12.07 25.66
CA GLY A 240 1.43 12.01 27.12
C GLY A 240 0.82 13.24 27.80
N ARG A 241 0.37 14.24 27.03
CA ARG A 241 -0.16 15.53 27.52
C ARG A 241 -1.67 15.69 27.30
N GLY A 242 -2.34 14.62 26.91
CA GLY A 242 -3.78 14.60 26.64
C GLY A 242 -4.20 15.15 25.26
N LEU A 243 -3.27 15.57 24.41
CA LEU A 243 -3.59 16.11 23.07
C LEU A 243 -4.35 15.09 22.19
N GLY A 244 -3.93 13.82 22.18
CA GLY A 244 -4.62 12.75 21.47
C GLY A 244 -6.07 12.57 21.93
N ALA A 245 -6.34 12.71 23.24
CA ALA A 245 -7.70 12.66 23.79
C ALA A 245 -8.54 13.88 23.38
N GLN A 246 -7.95 15.07 23.31
CA GLN A 246 -8.63 16.27 22.84
C GLN A 246 -9.01 16.15 21.35
N LEU A 247 -8.07 15.73 20.52
CA LEU A 247 -8.28 15.46 19.10
C LEU A 247 -9.37 14.39 18.88
N LEU A 248 -9.28 13.27 19.59
CA LEU A 248 -10.25 12.17 19.49
C LEU A 248 -11.66 12.63 19.89
N ARG A 249 -11.82 13.38 20.99
CA ARG A 249 -13.12 13.93 21.40
C ARG A 249 -13.68 14.87 20.34
N ARG A 250 -12.85 15.77 19.80
CA ARG A 250 -13.28 16.76 18.81
C ARG A 250 -13.74 16.11 17.52
N VAL A 251 -12.97 15.13 17.00
CA VAL A 251 -13.33 14.43 15.76
C VAL A 251 -14.57 13.55 15.94
N ILE A 252 -14.74 12.90 17.09
CA ILE A 252 -15.96 12.14 17.42
C ILE A 252 -17.19 13.08 17.49
N GLY A 253 -17.03 14.26 18.09
CA GLY A 253 -18.09 15.28 18.10
C GLY A 253 -18.47 15.73 16.68
N ALA A 254 -17.48 15.93 15.81
CA ALA A 254 -17.72 16.28 14.43
C ALA A 254 -18.37 15.13 13.63
N ALA A 255 -17.95 13.89 13.85
CA ALA A 255 -18.57 12.70 13.25
C ALA A 255 -20.06 12.58 13.63
N ARG A 256 -20.43 12.85 14.89
CA ARG A 256 -21.84 12.91 15.30
C ARG A 256 -22.64 13.96 14.54
N ASN A 257 -22.06 15.14 14.33
CA ASN A 257 -22.73 16.22 13.59
C ASN A 257 -22.93 15.85 12.10
N LEU A 258 -22.12 14.93 11.57
CA LEU A 258 -22.28 14.34 10.25
C LEU A 258 -23.27 13.15 10.22
N GLY A 259 -23.91 12.83 11.34
CA GLY A 259 -24.91 11.76 11.44
C GLY A 259 -24.33 10.37 11.75
N ALA A 260 -23.08 10.27 12.20
CA ALA A 260 -22.50 8.99 12.59
C ALA A 260 -23.16 8.45 13.88
N ASP A 261 -23.59 7.19 13.85
CA ASP A 261 -24.15 6.47 15.01
C ASP A 261 -23.03 5.74 15.79
N ARG A 262 -21.91 5.43 15.14
CA ARG A 262 -20.78 4.70 15.70
C ARG A 262 -19.46 5.17 15.09
N ALA A 263 -18.42 5.18 15.93
CA ALA A 263 -17.05 5.34 15.49
C ALA A 263 -16.31 4.01 15.64
N VAL A 264 -15.47 3.66 14.69
CA VAL A 264 -14.63 2.46 14.75
C VAL A 264 -13.18 2.90 14.68
N CYS A 265 -12.32 2.31 15.49
CA CYS A 265 -10.88 2.47 15.37
C CYS A 265 -10.22 1.09 15.44
N VAL A 266 -9.19 0.92 14.62
CA VAL A 266 -8.34 -0.27 14.64
C VAL A 266 -7.10 0.09 15.43
N VAL A 267 -6.73 -0.76 16.38
CA VAL A 267 -5.68 -0.48 17.35
C VAL A 267 -4.84 -1.73 17.56
N GLN A 268 -3.52 -1.61 17.46
CA GLN A 268 -2.61 -2.71 17.82
C GLN A 268 -2.75 -3.00 19.32
N PRO A 269 -2.78 -4.27 19.78
CA PRO A 269 -2.90 -4.62 21.19
C PRO A 269 -1.86 -3.95 22.09
N GLU A 270 -0.66 -3.71 21.56
CA GLU A 270 0.48 -3.09 22.24
C GLU A 270 0.35 -1.56 22.37
N ASN A 271 -0.59 -0.93 21.64
CA ASN A 271 -0.82 0.51 21.69
C ASN A 271 -1.66 0.91 22.91
N VAL A 272 -1.10 0.67 24.10
CA VAL A 272 -1.71 0.96 25.41
C VAL A 272 -2.10 2.44 25.53
N ALA A 273 -1.35 3.36 24.91
CA ALA A 273 -1.65 4.78 24.92
C ALA A 273 -2.99 5.11 24.22
N MET A 274 -3.24 4.52 23.04
CA MET A 274 -4.52 4.70 22.33
C MET A 274 -5.67 4.02 23.08
N LEU A 275 -5.46 2.81 23.61
CA LEU A 275 -6.48 2.11 24.41
C LEU A 275 -6.91 2.94 25.64
N ARG A 276 -5.96 3.52 26.38
CA ARG A 276 -6.24 4.46 27.48
C ARG A 276 -6.94 5.73 27.01
N THR A 277 -6.59 6.23 25.83
CA THR A 277 -7.22 7.41 25.23
C THR A 277 -8.70 7.16 24.92
N ILE A 278 -9.02 5.97 24.38
CA ILE A 278 -10.39 5.54 24.10
C ILE A 278 -11.17 5.32 25.40
N GLU A 279 -10.58 4.62 26.38
CA GLU A 279 -11.19 4.41 27.70
C GLU A 279 -11.52 5.74 28.39
N GLY A 280 -10.62 6.73 28.27
CA GLY A 280 -10.79 8.09 28.79
C GLY A 280 -11.92 8.91 28.13
N LEU A 281 -12.52 8.42 27.04
CA LEU A 281 -13.76 9.00 26.49
C LEU A 281 -14.96 8.73 27.41
N ARG A 282 -14.90 7.69 28.26
CA ARG A 282 -16.00 7.20 29.10
C ARG A 282 -17.29 6.94 28.30
N MET A 283 -17.12 6.51 27.06
CA MET A 283 -18.20 6.13 26.16
C MET A 283 -18.37 4.62 26.13
N ARG A 284 -19.55 4.14 25.75
CA ARG A 284 -19.78 2.69 25.64
C ARG A 284 -18.99 2.15 24.44
N THR A 285 -18.15 1.14 24.69
CA THR A 285 -17.27 0.53 23.69
C THR A 285 -17.48 -0.98 23.57
N ARG A 286 -17.29 -1.52 22.37
CA ARG A 286 -17.14 -2.96 22.11
C ARG A 286 -15.76 -3.18 21.51
N VAL A 287 -15.01 -4.14 22.06
CA VAL A 287 -13.69 -4.54 21.56
C VAL A 287 -13.80 -5.94 21.00
N VAL A 288 -13.37 -6.13 19.76
CA VAL A 288 -13.31 -7.43 19.09
C VAL A 288 -11.90 -7.62 18.57
N GLN A 289 -11.33 -8.80 18.77
CA GLN A 289 -10.05 -9.16 18.15
C GLN A 289 -10.26 -9.45 16.66
N ASP A 290 -9.46 -8.82 15.81
CA ASP A 290 -9.47 -8.97 14.36
C ASP A 290 -8.03 -9.16 13.86
N SER A 291 -7.68 -10.41 13.55
CA SER A 291 -6.30 -10.82 13.28
C SER A 291 -5.34 -10.34 14.39
N ASP A 292 -4.33 -9.54 14.04
CA ASP A 292 -3.32 -9.00 14.96
C ASP A 292 -3.74 -7.65 15.59
N ASN A 293 -4.96 -7.16 15.31
CA ASN A 293 -5.43 -5.88 15.80
C ASN A 293 -6.70 -6.03 16.66
N LEU A 294 -7.01 -4.97 17.40
CA LEU A 294 -8.27 -4.78 18.11
C LEU A 294 -9.14 -3.82 17.30
N MET A 295 -10.31 -4.28 16.90
CA MET A 295 -11.37 -3.41 16.39
C MET A 295 -12.19 -2.89 17.56
N VAL A 296 -12.06 -1.59 17.85
CA VAL A 296 -12.77 -0.92 18.92
C VAL A 296 -13.89 -0.07 18.34
N THR A 297 -15.13 -0.47 18.61
CA THR A 297 -16.34 0.27 18.24
C THR A 297 -16.81 1.12 19.40
N VAL A 298 -16.97 2.42 19.18
CA VAL A 298 -17.47 3.40 20.14
C VAL A 298 -18.89 3.82 19.73
N ALA A 299 -19.84 3.69 20.65
CA ALA A 299 -21.22 4.08 20.43
C ALA A 299 -21.37 5.61 20.48
N LEU A 300 -21.84 6.24 19.40
CA LEU A 300 -22.05 7.68 19.37
C LEU A 300 -23.49 8.10 19.68
N SER A 301 -24.43 7.16 19.62
CA SER A 301 -25.83 7.32 20.03
C SER A 301 -26.28 6.17 20.94
N ASP A 302 -27.40 6.37 21.66
CA ASP A 302 -27.88 5.37 22.61
C ASP A 302 -28.39 4.06 22.00
N GLN A 303 -28.71 4.09 20.70
CA GLN A 303 -29.26 2.96 19.94
C GLN A 303 -28.17 2.09 19.26
N SER A 304 -26.89 2.50 19.29
CA SER A 304 -25.88 1.99 18.34
C SER A 304 -25.25 0.63 18.67
N LEU A 305 -25.33 0.13 19.92
CA LEU A 305 -24.67 -1.11 20.32
C LEU A 305 -25.56 -2.36 20.25
N SER A 306 -26.88 -2.21 20.34
CA SER A 306 -27.81 -3.34 20.22
C SER A 306 -27.73 -4.01 18.85
N HIS A 307 -27.45 -3.24 17.79
CA HIS A 307 -27.28 -3.74 16.42
C HIS A 307 -25.86 -4.20 16.08
N ALA A 308 -24.88 -3.97 16.96
CA ALA A 308 -23.49 -4.41 16.76
C ALA A 308 -23.24 -5.85 17.22
N VAL A 309 -24.21 -6.47 17.91
CA VAL A 309 -24.09 -7.83 18.46
C VAL A 309 -24.24 -8.92 17.40
N ASP A 310 -24.98 -8.65 16.32
CA ASP A 310 -25.37 -9.66 15.33
C ASP A 310 -24.53 -9.67 14.04
N ARG A 311 -23.52 -8.81 13.89
CA ARG A 311 -22.68 -8.80 12.68
C ARG A 311 -21.43 -9.68 12.86
N PRO A 312 -21.12 -10.55 11.89
CA PRO A 312 -19.85 -11.27 11.89
C PRO A 312 -18.68 -10.26 11.87
N PRO A 313 -17.51 -10.62 12.42
CA PRO A 313 -16.33 -9.78 12.35
C PRO A 313 -16.04 -9.43 10.89
N VAL A 314 -15.99 -8.14 10.59
CA VAL A 314 -15.56 -7.64 9.27
C VAL A 314 -14.04 -7.51 9.36
N GLN A 315 -13.33 -8.27 8.53
CA GLN A 315 -11.87 -8.21 8.46
C GLN A 315 -11.42 -6.80 8.09
N TYR A 316 -10.55 -6.21 8.89
CA TYR A 316 -9.85 -4.99 8.54
C TYR A 316 -8.85 -5.27 7.42
N ARG A 317 -9.05 -4.67 6.25
CA ARG A 317 -8.08 -4.75 5.17
C ARG A 317 -7.01 -3.66 5.36
N ARG A 318 -5.76 -4.03 5.64
CA ARG A 318 -4.62 -3.10 5.81
C ARG A 318 -4.48 -2.08 4.66
N SER A 319 -4.95 -2.42 3.46
CA SER A 319 -5.04 -1.53 2.29
C SER A 319 -5.97 -0.31 2.48
N ARG A 320 -6.63 -0.13 3.63
CA ARG A 320 -7.43 1.07 3.95
C ARG A 320 -6.68 2.14 4.71
N ALA A 321 -5.75 1.72 5.57
CA ALA A 321 -4.86 2.64 6.26
C ALA A 321 -3.87 3.30 5.29
N THR A 322 -3.68 2.69 4.12
CA THR A 322 -2.92 3.20 2.98
C THR A 322 -3.92 3.69 1.93
N PRO A 323 -4.04 4.98 1.60
CA PRO A 323 -4.81 5.38 0.43
C PRO A 323 -4.22 4.71 -0.80
N SER A 324 -5.06 4.00 -1.55
CA SER A 324 -4.69 3.12 -2.66
C SER A 324 -3.70 3.75 -3.65
N HIS A 325 -2.43 3.47 -3.43
CA HIS A 325 -1.43 3.30 -4.46
C HIS A 325 -0.91 1.87 -4.26
N TRP A 326 -0.64 1.15 -5.36
CA TRP A 326 -0.42 -0.30 -5.45
C TRP A 326 -1.68 -1.15 -5.64
N SER A 327 -2.40 -0.90 -6.72
CA SER A 327 -3.03 -1.91 -7.61
C SER A 327 -3.80 -1.16 -8.71
N GLN A 328 -3.22 -1.03 -9.90
CA GLN A 328 -4.07 -1.12 -11.09
C GLN A 328 -4.56 -2.57 -11.12
N PRO A 329 -5.87 -2.86 -11.13
CA PRO A 329 -6.29 -4.23 -11.39
C PRO A 329 -5.77 -4.60 -12.77
N ALA A 330 -4.95 -5.65 -12.83
CA ALA A 330 -4.60 -6.31 -14.07
C ALA A 330 -5.92 -6.54 -14.83
N ARG A 331 -6.05 -5.91 -15.99
CA ARG A 331 -7.13 -6.23 -16.91
C ARG A 331 -7.09 -7.75 -17.10
N ALA A 332 -8.10 -8.44 -16.60
CA ALA A 332 -8.30 -9.86 -16.83
C ALA A 332 -8.37 -10.07 -18.34
N ALA A 333 -7.26 -10.53 -18.91
CA ALA A 333 -7.17 -10.94 -20.29
C ALA A 333 -7.81 -12.33 -20.39
N GLY A 334 -9.01 -12.37 -20.97
CA GLY A 334 -9.42 -13.44 -21.89
C GLY A 334 -10.10 -14.67 -21.31
N GLN A 335 -11.41 -14.80 -21.60
CA GLN A 335 -12.08 -15.99 -22.17
C GLN A 335 -13.51 -15.54 -22.55
N SER A 336 -13.74 -14.97 -23.74
CA SER A 336 -14.00 -15.58 -25.07
C SER A 336 -15.47 -15.97 -25.32
N ALA A 337 -15.87 -15.76 -26.57
CA ALA A 337 -17.05 -16.27 -27.28
C ALA A 337 -18.31 -15.37 -27.34
N ARG A 338 -18.45 -14.59 -28.43
CA ARG A 338 -19.15 -15.05 -29.65
C ARG A 338 -19.28 -13.95 -30.71
N GLU A 339 -18.84 -14.30 -31.91
CA GLU A 339 -19.22 -13.69 -33.18
C GLU A 339 -20.73 -13.88 -33.43
N HIS A 340 -21.41 -12.80 -33.83
CA HIS A 340 -22.30 -12.69 -34.98
C HIS A 340 -23.18 -11.43 -34.84
N ALA A 341 -22.98 -10.45 -35.71
CA ALA A 341 -24.01 -9.85 -36.56
C ALA A 341 -23.51 -8.50 -37.13
N LEU A 342 -22.93 -8.58 -38.32
CA LEU A 342 -22.92 -7.49 -39.28
C LEU A 342 -24.36 -7.30 -39.79
N ALA A 343 -24.90 -6.08 -39.77
CA ALA A 343 -25.89 -5.65 -40.77
C ALA A 343 -26.08 -4.12 -40.75
N ALA A 344 -25.75 -3.51 -41.90
CA ALA A 344 -26.42 -2.38 -42.54
C ALA A 344 -26.68 -1.12 -41.69
N LEU A 345 -26.15 0.05 -42.06
CA LEU A 345 -26.63 0.80 -43.23
C LEU A 345 -25.55 1.78 -43.72
N SER A 346 -25.02 1.50 -44.90
CA SER A 346 -24.45 2.49 -45.80
C SER A 346 -24.84 2.08 -47.21
N ALA A 347 -25.84 2.77 -47.77
CA ALA A 347 -26.05 2.95 -49.20
C ALA A 347 -27.22 3.95 -49.40
N VAL A 348 -26.98 5.14 -50.01
CA VAL A 348 -27.41 5.48 -51.41
C VAL A 348 -28.82 6.13 -51.39
N GLN A 349 -29.13 7.35 -51.87
CA GLN A 349 -28.65 8.20 -52.99
C GLN A 349 -29.11 9.69 -52.87
N PRO A 350 -28.59 10.60 -53.73
CA PRO A 350 -28.84 12.05 -53.78
C PRO A 350 -30.01 12.43 -54.73
N ILE A 351 -30.28 13.74 -54.97
CA ILE A 351 -30.94 14.41 -56.17
C ILE A 351 -31.42 15.87 -55.77
N PRO A 352 -31.58 16.88 -56.68
CA PRO A 352 -30.59 17.94 -56.94
C PRO A 352 -31.20 19.38 -56.95
N GLY A 353 -30.45 20.40 -57.38
CA GLY A 353 -30.99 21.72 -57.75
C GLY A 353 -29.97 22.77 -58.21
N ARG A 354 -29.79 22.91 -59.53
CA ARG A 354 -29.17 24.04 -60.28
C ARG A 354 -30.09 25.30 -60.19
N ALA A 355 -29.71 26.55 -60.45
CA ALA A 355 -28.76 27.24 -61.35
C ALA A 355 -28.48 28.67 -60.75
N GLY A 356 -27.55 29.55 -61.14
CA GLY A 356 -26.53 29.67 -62.18
C GLY A 356 -26.02 31.13 -62.25
N SER A 357 -24.79 31.31 -62.77
CA SER A 357 -24.14 32.53 -63.36
C SER A 357 -23.88 33.77 -62.48
N ALA A 358 -22.87 34.63 -62.67
CA ALA A 358 -21.54 34.69 -63.33
C ALA A 358 -21.01 36.14 -63.09
N ASP A 359 -19.75 36.42 -63.45
CA ASP A 359 -19.01 37.71 -63.42
C ASP A 359 -18.41 38.12 -62.06
N GLY A 360 -17.17 38.58 -61.91
CA GLY A 360 -16.10 38.95 -62.86
C GLY A 360 -15.16 39.98 -62.19
N ASP A 361 -13.87 39.92 -62.51
CA ASP A 361 -12.76 40.85 -62.09
C ASP A 361 -12.33 40.87 -60.61
N GLY A 362 -11.06 41.00 -60.22
CA GLY A 362 -9.81 41.27 -60.95
C GLY A 362 -8.79 41.89 -59.98
N ALA A 363 -7.62 41.25 -59.85
CA ALA A 363 -6.29 41.73 -59.41
C ALA A 363 -6.12 42.80 -58.28
N ASP A 364 -5.25 42.49 -57.29
CA ASP A 364 -3.97 43.22 -57.16
C ASP A 364 -2.94 42.44 -56.30
N ARG A 365 -1.66 42.65 -56.61
CA ARG A 365 -0.46 41.91 -56.18
C ARG A 365 0.35 42.65 -55.11
N GLY A 366 1.09 41.86 -54.32
CA GLY A 366 2.45 42.17 -53.84
C GLY A 366 2.55 42.90 -52.50
N GLY A 367 3.47 42.62 -51.59
CA GLY A 367 4.57 41.65 -51.55
C GLY A 367 5.63 42.10 -50.53
N ARG A 368 5.95 41.22 -49.56
CA ARG A 368 7.27 40.97 -48.90
C ARG A 368 8.03 42.14 -48.23
N PRO A 369 9.10 41.89 -47.43
CA PRO A 369 9.94 40.69 -47.22
C PRO A 369 9.41 39.67 -46.22
#